data_AF-A0A969XXF9-F1
#
_entry.id   AF-A0A969XXF9-F1
#
_cell.length_a   1.000
_cell.length_b   1.000
_cell.length_c   1.000
_cell.angle_alpha   90.00
_cell.angle_beta   90.00
_cell.angle_gamma   90.00
#
_symmetry.space_group_name_H-M   'P 1'
#
loop_
_entity.id
_entity.type
_entity.pdbx_description
1 polymer ?
#
loop_
_entity_poly.entity_id
_entity_poly.type
_entity_poly.pdbx_seq_one_letter_code
_entity_poly.pdbx_strand_id
1 'polypeptide(L)' 'MFEREQLRDEFADILNRQRQVAERLEKLLDATPDAELRTRLQEVRDHTLRHLELTERLVEMVS' A
#
# COMPACT_ATOMS: atom_id res chain seq x y z
N MET A 1 3.03 0.31 27.43
CA MET A 1 2.56 1.57 26.80
C MET A 1 3.50 1.99 25.68
N PHE A 2 4.82 2.08 25.93
CA PHE A 2 5.86 2.41 24.94
C PHE A 2 5.86 1.52 23.68
N GLU A 3 5.72 0.19 23.85
CA GLU A 3 5.74 -0.76 22.73
C GLU A 3 4.54 -0.62 21.78
N ARG A 4 3.36 -0.24 22.30
CA ARG A 4 2.15 -0.07 21.50
C ARG A 4 2.20 1.21 20.68
N GLU A 5 2.77 2.26 21.25
CA GLU A 5 2.99 3.53 20.55
C GLU A 5 4.03 3.38 19.43
N GLN A 6 5.15 2.71 19.71
CA GLN A 6 6.14 2.39 18.69
C GLN A 6 5.56 1.53 17.56
N LEU A 7 4.78 0.49 17.91
CA LEU A 7 4.14 -0.38 16.91
C LEU A 7 3.12 0.38 16.04
N ARG A 8 2.36 1.30 16.64
CA ARG A 8 1.44 2.19 15.91
C ARG A 8 2.20 3.06 14.90
N ASP A 9 3.30 3.67 15.33
CA ASP A 9 4.08 4.56 14.48
C ASP A 9 4.76 3.77 13.33
N GLU A 10 5.26 2.56 13.61
CA GLU A 10 5.79 1.64 12.58
C GLU A 10 4.72 1.25 11.55
N PHE A 11 3.50 0.92 11.98
CA PHE A 11 2.41 0.61 11.05
C PHE A 11 1.95 1.84 10.26
N ALA A 12 1.93 3.03 10.87
CA ALA A 12 1.62 4.27 10.17
C ALA A 12 2.64 4.59 9.06
N ASP A 13 3.93 4.35 9.33
CA ASP A 13 5.00 4.49 8.35
C ASP A 13 4.87 3.50 7.18
N ILE A 14 4.57 2.24 7.48
CA ILE A 14 4.31 1.21 6.46
C ILE A 14 3.11 1.61 5.60
N LEU A 15 2.01 2.05 6.22
CA LEU A 15 0.79 2.49 5.55
C LEU A 15 1.07 3.65 4.59
N ASN A 16 1.83 4.65 5.04
CA ASN A 16 2.20 5.80 4.21
C ASN A 16 3.04 5.38 3.00
N ARG A 17 4.01 4.47 3.19
CA ARG A 17 4.82 3.94 2.08
C ARG A 17 3.96 3.15 1.08
N GLN A 18 3.03 2.33 1.55
CA GLN A 18 2.13 1.57 0.68
C GLN A 18 1.22 2.49 -0.14
N ARG A 19 0.68 3.57 0.45
CA ARG A 19 -0.10 4.60 -0.26
C ARG A 19 0.71 5.22 -1.39
N GLN A 20 1.96 5.62 -1.11
CA GLN A 20 2.84 6.19 -2.13
C GLN A 20 3.16 5.19 -3.26
N VAL A 21 3.31 3.89 -2.94
CA VAL A 21 3.51 2.85 -3.96
C VAL A 21 2.26 2.68 -4.83
N ALA A 22 1.07 2.64 -4.23
CA ALA A 22 -0.20 2.54 -4.95
C ALA A 22 -0.38 3.72 -5.93
N GLU A 23 -0.15 4.96 -5.48
CA GLU A 23 -0.21 6.15 -6.34
C GLU A 23 0.79 6.09 -7.50
N ARG A 24 2.00 5.57 -7.27
CA ARG A 24 3.01 5.41 -8.33
C ARG A 24 2.60 4.33 -9.33
N LEU A 25 1.99 3.24 -8.87
CA LEU A 25 1.47 2.18 -9.73
C LEU A 25 0.34 2.68 -10.63
N GLU A 26 -0.56 3.53 -10.12
CA GLU A 26 -1.58 4.18 -10.96
C GLU A 26 -0.97 5.04 -12.06
N LYS A 27 0.01 5.89 -11.72
CA LYS A 27 0.72 6.71 -12.71
C LYS A 27 1.44 5.86 -13.77
N LEU A 28 2.02 4.73 -13.36
CA LEU A 28 2.67 3.78 -14.27
C LEU A 28 1.65 3.08 -15.18
N LEU A 29 0.49 2.71 -14.66
CA LEU A 29 -0.59 2.12 -15.45
C LEU A 29 -1.10 3.08 -16.53
N ASP A 30 -1.30 4.35 -16.17
CA ASP A 30 -1.74 5.39 -17.11
C ASP A 30 -0.69 5.65 -18.21
N ALA A 31 0.59 5.56 -17.85
CA ALA A 31 1.70 5.77 -18.78
C ALA A 31 2.08 4.54 -19.61
N THR A 32 1.50 3.37 -19.34
CA THR A 32 1.89 2.11 -19.99
C THR A 32 0.95 1.73 -21.14
N PRO A 33 1.39 1.87 -22.41
CA PRO A 33 0.58 1.48 -23.59
C PRO A 33 0.61 -0.03 -23.85
N ASP A 34 1.61 -0.75 -23.34
CA ASP A 34 1.73 -2.20 -23.49
C ASP A 34 0.68 -2.95 -22.66
N ALA A 35 -0.08 -3.83 -23.29
CA ALA A 35 -1.22 -4.49 -22.65
C ALA A 35 -0.78 -5.55 -21.62
N GLU A 36 0.28 -6.30 -21.91
CA GLU A 36 0.77 -7.34 -21.00
C GLU A 36 1.38 -6.73 -19.74
N LEU A 37 2.22 -5.70 -19.91
CA LEU A 37 2.83 -4.96 -18.81
C LEU A 37 1.75 -4.25 -17.97
N ARG A 38 0.71 -3.72 -18.61
CA ARG A 38 -0.44 -3.12 -17.89
C ARG A 38 -1.16 -4.15 -17.04
N THR A 39 -1.44 -5.35 -17.55
CA THR A 39 -2.06 -6.43 -16.76
C THR A 39 -1.20 -6.78 -15.55
N ARG A 40 0.12 -6.96 -15.73
CA ARG A 40 1.03 -7.24 -14.61
C ARG A 40 1.08 -6.10 -13.59
N LEU A 41 1.08 -4.85 -14.05
CA LEU A 41 1.01 -3.68 -13.16
C LEU A 41 -0.32 -3.59 -12.42
N GLN A 42 -1.44 -3.99 -13.04
CA GLN A 42 -2.76 -4.07 -12.39
C GLN A 42 -2.76 -5.12 -11.28
N GLU A 43 -2.19 -6.30 -11.52
CA GLU A 43 -2.06 -7.34 -10.49
C GLU A 43 -1.23 -6.87 -9.29
N VAL A 44 -0.11 -6.18 -9.54
CA VAL A 44 0.73 -5.60 -8.49
C VAL A 44 -0.01 -4.51 -7.73
N ARG A 45 -0.75 -3.63 -8.42
CA ARG A 45 -1.60 -2.62 -7.80
C ARG A 45 -2.64 -3.27 -6.88
N ASP A 46 -3.36 -4.28 -7.37
CA ASP A 46 -4.42 -4.95 -6.61
C ASP A 46 -3.86 -5.63 -5.36
N HIS A 47 -2.70 -6.26 -5.48
CA HIS A 47 -2.01 -6.82 -4.33
C HIS A 47 -1.59 -5.74 -3.32
N THR A 48 -1.08 -4.61 -3.80
CA THR A 48 -0.69 -3.47 -2.96
C THR A 48 -1.91 -2.87 -2.23
N LEU A 49 -3.04 -2.73 -2.90
CA LEU A 49 -4.28 -2.23 -2.29
C LEU A 49 -4.83 -3.19 -1.22
N ARG A 50 -4.77 -4.50 -1.44
CA ARG A 50 -5.13 -5.48 -0.40
C ARG A 50 -4.23 -5.39 0.83
N HIS A 51 -2.92 -5.24 0.63
CA HIS A 51 -1.99 -5.05 1.73
C HIS A 51 -2.25 -3.75 2.50
N LEU A 52 -2.57 -2.67 1.78
CA LEU A 52 -2.92 -1.39 2.36
C LEU A 52 -4.16 -1.50 3.25
N GLU A 53 -5.22 -2.15 2.79
CA GLU A 53 -6.43 -2.38 3.60
C GLU A 53 -6.12 -3.19 4.88
N LEU A 54 -5.28 -4.23 4.77
CA LEU A 54 -4.86 -5.00 5.94
C LEU A 54 -4.05 -4.16 6.93
N THR A 55 -3.14 -3.33 6.44
CA THR A 55 -2.34 -2.44 7.28
C THR A 55 -3.21 -1.34 7.92
N GLU A 56 -4.22 -0.81 7.24
CA GLU A 56 -5.20 0.12 7.83
C GLU A 56 -5.92 -0.52 9.03
N ARG A 57 -6.42 -1.75 8.87
CA ARG A 57 -7.04 -2.50 9.97
C ARG A 57 -6.09 -2.76 11.13
N LEU A 58 -4.82 -3.06 10.85
CA LEU A 58 -3.80 -3.24 11.90
C LEU A 58 -3.57 -1.94 12.68
N VAL A 59 -3.49 -0.80 12.00
CA VAL A 59 -3.38 0.52 12.64
C VAL A 59 -4.59 0.78 13.54
N GLU A 60 -5.82 0.52 13.07
CA GLU A 60 -7.04 0.68 13.86
C GLU A 60 -7.06 -0.18 15.13
N MET A 61 -6.52 -1.40 15.06
CA MET A 61 -6.46 -2.31 16.22
C MET A 61 -5.44 -1.88 17.28
N VAL A 62 -4.37 -1.19 16.88
CA VAL A 62 -3.32 -0.73 17.81
C VAL A 62 -3.49 0.73 18.24
N SER A 63 -4.34 1.50 17.55
CA SER A 63 -4.80 2.83 17.94
C SER A 63 -5.62 2.79 19.24
#